data_AF-A0A8I1NVX4-F1
#
_entry.id   AF-A0A8I1NVX4-F1
#
_cell.length_a   1.000
_cell.length_b   1.000
_cell.length_c   1.000
_cell.angle_alpha   90.00
_cell.angle_beta   90.00
_cell.angle_gamma   90.00
#
_symmetry.space_group_name_H-M   'P 1'
#
loop_
_entity.id
_entity.type
_entity.pdbx_description
1 polymer ?
#
loop_
_entity_poly.entity_id
_entity_poly.type
_entity_poly.pdbx_seq_one_letter_code
_entity_poly.pdbx_strand_id
1 'polypeptide(L)' 'MPRPSRETSRPQARAAITAWKEDYNRNRPHSSLGNITPREFAMKMAMEKQAA' A
#
# COMPACT_ATOMS: atom_id res chain seq x y z
N MET A 1 -39.87 -6.88 3.33
CA MET A 1 -38.64 -6.92 2.51
C MET A 1 -37.46 -6.62 3.43
N PRO A 2 -36.47 -7.53 3.58
CA PRO A 2 -35.29 -7.23 4.39
C PRO A 2 -34.45 -6.18 3.64
N ARG A 3 -34.23 -5.03 4.28
CA ARG A 3 -33.25 -4.05 3.78
C ARG A 3 -31.88 -4.71 3.82
N PRO A 4 -31.01 -4.57 2.81
CA PRO A 4 -29.65 -5.07 2.91
C PRO A 4 -29.02 -4.41 4.13
N SER A 5 -28.68 -5.21 5.15
CA SER A 5 -27.91 -4.74 6.29
C SER A 5 -26.68 -4.02 5.73
N ARG A 6 -26.39 -2.83 6.27
CA ARG A 6 -25.21 -1.99 5.99
C ARG A 6 -23.88 -2.66 6.39
N GLU A 7 -23.83 -3.97 6.27
CA GLU A 7 -22.85 -4.91 6.74
C GLU A 7 -22.37 -5.80 5.57
N THR A 8 -22.19 -5.21 4.39
CA THR A 8 -21.02 -5.55 3.55
C THR A 8 -19.69 -5.20 4.24
N SER A 9 -19.78 -4.76 5.50
CA SER A 9 -19.04 -5.20 6.70
C SER A 9 -17.54 -5.36 6.49
N ARG A 10 -16.82 -4.50 7.20
CA ARG A 10 -15.45 -4.62 7.72
C ARG A 10 -14.47 -5.54 6.97
N PRO A 11 -14.61 -6.88 6.92
CA PRO A 11 -13.73 -7.72 6.09
C PRO A 11 -13.56 -7.23 4.64
N GLN A 12 -14.61 -6.80 3.96
CA GLN A 12 -14.49 -6.29 2.59
C GLN A 12 -13.67 -4.98 2.54
N ALA A 13 -13.95 -4.04 3.45
CA ALA A 13 -13.20 -2.79 3.55
C ALA A 13 -11.72 -3.04 3.87
N ARG A 14 -11.42 -3.99 4.76
CA ARG A 14 -10.04 -4.41 5.06
C ARG A 14 -9.36 -5.01 3.84
N ALA A 15 -10.04 -5.86 3.07
CA ALA A 15 -9.50 -6.43 1.85
C ALA A 15 -9.17 -5.34 0.81
N ALA A 16 -10.08 -4.38 0.61
CA ALA A 16 -9.86 -3.26 -0.30
C ALA A 16 -8.67 -2.38 0.14
N ILE A 17 -8.55 -2.08 1.43
CA ILE A 17 -7.42 -1.30 1.97
C ILE A 17 -6.10 -2.06 1.78
N THR A 18 -6.07 -3.36 2.06
CA THR A 18 -4.86 -4.19 1.86
C THR A 18 -4.44 -4.20 0.40
N ALA A 19 -5.39 -4.43 -0.52
CA ALA A 19 -5.11 -4.41 -1.95
C ALA A 19 -4.58 -3.05 -2.41
N TRP A 20 -5.21 -1.95 -1.98
CA TRP A 20 -4.76 -0.61 -2.29
C TRP A 20 -3.36 -0.32 -1.74
N LYS A 21 -3.07 -0.74 -0.52
CA LYS A 21 -1.76 -0.57 0.11
C LYS A 21 -0.67 -1.32 -0.67
N GLU A 22 -0.94 -2.54 -1.15
CA GLU A 22 0.01 -3.27 -1.98
C GLU A 22 0.28 -2.58 -3.32
N ASP A 23 -0.77 -2.15 -4.01
CA ASP A 23 -0.66 -1.39 -5.27
C ASP A 23 0.16 -0.11 -5.07
N TYR A 24 -0.17 0.68 -4.05
CA TYR A 24 0.52 1.93 -3.75
C TYR A 24 2.02 1.72 -3.49
N ASN A 25 2.36 0.68 -2.71
CA ASN A 25 3.75 0.42 -2.35
C ASN A 25 4.58 -0.15 -3.50
N ARG A 26 3.96 -0.88 -4.44
CA ARG A 26 4.67 -1.64 -5.48
C ARG A 26 4.58 -1.03 -6.88
N ASN A 27 3.52 -0.30 -7.19
CA ASN A 27 3.18 0.05 -8.57
C ASN A 27 3.10 1.56 -8.80
N ARG A 28 3.10 2.38 -7.75
CA ARG A 28 2.99 3.84 -7.86
C ARG A 28 4.34 4.50 -7.61
N PRO A 29 5.07 4.91 -8.66
CA PRO A 29 6.24 5.75 -8.50
C PRO A 29 5.84 7.16 -8.06
N HIS A 30 6.61 7.73 -7.14
CA HIS A 30 6.37 9.07 -6.61
C HIS A 30 7.56 9.97 -6.90
N SER A 31 7.30 11.13 -7.52
CA SER A 31 8.34 12.11 -7.86
C SER A 31 9.11 12.59 -6.63
N SER A 32 8.46 12.75 -5.48
CA SER A 32 9.10 13.10 -4.20
C SER A 32 10.10 12.06 -3.69
N LEU A 33 10.01 10.80 -4.13
CA LEU A 33 10.97 9.74 -3.79
C LEU A 33 12.05 9.57 -4.87
N GLY A 34 12.10 10.45 -5.87
CA GLY A 34 12.98 10.30 -7.04
C GLY A 34 12.34 9.47 -8.16
N ASN A 35 11.01 9.50 -8.27
CA ASN A 35 10.24 8.76 -9.26
C ASN A 35 10.33 7.23 -9.14
N ILE A 36 10.56 6.74 -7.92
CA ILE A 36 10.58 5.30 -7.57
C ILE A 36 9.41 4.96 -6.64
N THR A 37 9.11 3.67 -6.53
CA THR A 37 8.03 3.19 -5.66
C THR A 37 8.47 3.23 -4.19
N PRO A 38 7.52 3.31 -3.23
CA PRO A 38 7.84 3.24 -1.81
C PRO A 38 8.64 1.98 -1.43
N ARG A 39 8.37 0.84 -2.09
CA ARG A 39 9.12 -0.40 -1.88
C ARG A 39 10.58 -0.27 -2.30
N GLU A 40 10.84 0.29 -3.48
CA GLU A 40 12.21 0.51 -3.97
C GLU A 40 12.97 1.51 -3.10
N PHE A 41 12.29 2.56 -2.64
CA PHE A 41 12.87 3.51 -1.70
C PHE A 41 13.27 2.82 -0.39
N ALA A 42 12.38 2.00 0.19
CA ALA A 42 12.68 1.25 1.41
C ALA A 42 13.87 0.29 1.24
N MET A 43 14.01 -0.34 0.07
CA MET A 43 15.16 -1.19 -0.25
C MET A 43 16.47 -0.38 -0.31
N LYS A 44 16.46 0.79 -0.97
CA LYS A 44 17.61 1.69 -1.01
C LYS A 44 18.02 2.13 0.40
N MET A 45 17.06 2.59 1.22
CA MET A 45 17.32 3.01 2.60
C MET A 45 17.87 1.87 3.47
N ALA A 46 17.41 0.64 3.26
CA ALA A 46 17.92 -0.53 3.97
C ALA A 46 19.37 -0.84 3.59
N MET A 47 19.72 -0.76 2.31
CA MET A 47 21.10 -0.94 1.84
C MET A 47 22.03 0.16 2.37
N GLU A 48 21.59 1.42 2.37
CA GLU A 48 22.36 2.53 2.95
C GLU A 48 22.61 2.33 4.45
N LYS A 49 21.60 1.88 5.20
CA LYS A 49 21.77 1.53 6.63
C LYS A 49 22.70 0.35 6.88
N GLN A 50 22.86 -0.56 5.92
CA GLN A 50 23.74 -1.73 6.04
C GLN A 50 25.18 -1.42 5.64
N ALA A 51 25.40 -0.35 4.86
CA ALA A 51 26.71 0.08 4.39
C ALA A 51 27.42 1.09 5.32
N ALA A 52 26.76 1.51 6.40
CA ALA A 52 27.26 2.43 7.43
C ALA A 52 27.56 1.67 8.73
#